data_AF-A0A3C1BHD2-F1
#
_entry.id   AF-A0A3C1BHD2-F1
#
_cell.length_a   1.000
_cell.length_b   1.000
_cell.length_c   1.000
_cell.angle_alpha   90.00
_cell.angle_beta   90.00
_cell.angle_gamma   90.00
#
_symmetry.space_group_name_H-M   'P 1'
#
loop_
_entity.id
_entity.type
_entity.pdbx_description
1 polymer ?
#
loop_
_entity_poly.entity_id
_entity_poly.type
_entity_poly.pdbx_seq_one_letter_code
_entity_poly.pdbx_strand_id
1 'polypeptide(L)'
;MLNFAVLIPDISVETDYWTYPLNGIEQAGEEVKQFGITIQYFFYDLHSRDSFNKAAEELLNCNPQAILLAPSFIEESTAMVKRINELNIPLVFINSDLPKQPSLTYIGPELYQSGRLAAQLTSLSIAHEDEIMIINISTDLENDHHLVRKEQGFRTYFNDSKLTNPITTLNIYETHIASVENAVLEALAAKPKC
;
A
#
# COMPACT_ATOMS: atom_id res chain seq x y z
N MET A 1 31.08 0.21 9.42
CA MET A 1 29.96 1.11 9.10
C MET A 1 28.85 0.22 8.56
N LEU A 2 27.65 0.31 9.13
CA LEU A 2 26.50 -0.50 8.74
C LEU A 2 25.72 0.22 7.65
N ASN A 3 25.40 -0.45 6.54
CA ASN A 3 24.66 0.16 5.43
C ASN A 3 23.23 -0.37 5.38
N PHE A 4 22.25 0.48 5.64
CA PHE A 4 20.83 0.16 5.51
C PHE A 4 20.28 0.79 4.23
N ALA A 5 19.34 0.11 3.59
CA ALA A 5 18.66 0.64 2.42
C ALA A 5 17.16 0.76 2.65
N VAL A 6 16.57 1.79 2.08
CA VAL A 6 15.14 2.08 2.13
C VAL A 6 14.63 2.09 0.70
N LEU A 7 13.58 1.32 0.42
CA LEU A 7 12.83 1.40 -0.85
C LEU A 7 11.38 1.73 -0.54
N ILE A 8 10.96 2.93 -0.90
CA ILE A 8 9.59 3.42 -0.75
C ILE A 8 9.15 4.15 -2.02
N PRO A 9 7.84 4.34 -2.25
CA PRO A 9 7.38 5.18 -3.34
C PRO A 9 7.96 6.60 -3.28
N ASP A 10 8.15 7.18 -4.46
CA ASP A 10 8.46 8.59 -4.62
C ASP A 10 7.23 9.46 -4.29
N ILE A 11 7.49 10.72 -3.94
CA ILE A 11 6.43 11.72 -3.73
C ILE A 11 5.90 12.10 -5.11
N SER A 12 4.59 11.96 -5.31
CA SER A 12 3.95 12.26 -6.59
C SER A 12 3.06 13.50 -6.52
N VAL A 13 2.62 13.99 -7.68
CA VAL A 13 1.68 15.14 -7.74
C VAL A 13 0.30 14.74 -7.20
N GLU A 14 -0.05 13.47 -7.32
CA GLU A 14 -1.29 12.87 -6.85
C GLU A 14 -1.35 12.70 -5.33
N THR A 15 -0.20 12.52 -4.66
CA THR A 15 -0.17 12.35 -3.20
C THR A 15 1.15 12.77 -2.54
N ASP A 16 1.04 13.58 -1.47
CA ASP A 16 2.12 13.94 -0.56
C ASP A 16 2.30 12.92 0.59
N TYR A 17 1.57 11.81 0.57
CA TYR A 17 1.56 10.83 1.65
C TYR A 17 2.97 10.37 2.04
N TRP A 18 3.82 10.09 1.05
CA TRP A 18 5.18 9.56 1.27
C TRP A 18 6.16 10.57 1.86
N THR A 19 5.82 11.87 1.86
CA THR A 19 6.59 12.89 2.59
C THR A 19 6.64 12.59 4.09
N TYR A 20 5.53 12.13 4.69
CA TYR A 20 5.50 11.89 6.14
C TYR A 20 6.31 10.65 6.58
N PRO A 21 6.17 9.46 5.96
CA PRO A 21 7.07 8.34 6.19
C PRO A 21 8.54 8.69 5.94
N LEU A 22 8.85 9.39 4.83
CA LEU A 22 10.22 9.78 4.52
C LEU A 22 10.82 10.66 5.62
N ASN A 23 10.11 11.71 6.05
CA ASN A 23 10.57 12.57 7.15
C ASN A 23 10.88 11.77 8.43
N GLY A 24 10.03 10.80 8.78
CA GLY A 24 10.25 9.93 9.93
C GLY A 24 11.48 9.02 9.78
N ILE A 25 11.68 8.46 8.58
CA ILE A 25 12.85 7.62 8.26
C ILE A 25 14.14 8.45 8.29
N GLU A 26 14.13 9.67 7.73
CA GLU A 26 15.28 10.59 7.76
C GLU A 26 15.63 11.01 9.19
N GLN A 27 14.62 11.36 10.00
CA GLN A 27 14.82 11.68 11.40
C GLN A 27 15.47 10.51 12.15
N ALA A 28 14.93 9.30 12.00
CA ALA A 28 15.51 8.10 12.62
C ALA A 28 16.94 7.82 12.09
N GLY A 29 17.20 8.10 10.81
CA GLY A 29 18.51 7.99 10.19
C GLY A 29 19.57 8.86 10.83
N GLU A 30 19.25 10.13 11.10
CA GLU A 30 20.17 11.05 11.78
C GLU A 30 20.41 10.63 13.24
N GLU A 31 19.39 10.08 13.93
CA GLU A 31 19.52 9.57 15.30
C GLU A 31 20.47 8.37 15.40
N VAL A 32 20.45 7.46 14.41
CA VAL A 32 21.26 6.22 14.44
C VAL A 32 22.65 6.37 13.84
N LYS A 33 22.93 7.48 13.14
CA LYS A 33 24.22 7.80 12.52
C LYS A 33 25.39 7.74 13.49
N GLN A 34 25.18 8.13 14.74
CA GLN A 34 26.18 8.04 15.82
C GLN A 34 26.65 6.60 16.12
N PHE A 35 25.85 5.60 15.75
CA PHE A 35 26.20 4.18 15.88
C PHE A 35 26.92 3.63 14.63
N GLY A 36 27.29 4.51 13.69
CA GLY A 36 27.98 4.14 12.46
C GLY A 36 27.07 3.47 11.42
N ILE A 37 25.77 3.75 11.47
CA ILE A 37 24.77 3.35 10.46
C ILE A 37 24.65 4.45 9.41
N THR A 38 24.65 4.07 8.14
CA THR A 38 24.34 4.93 6.99
C THR A 38 23.10 4.41 6.29
N ILE A 39 22.22 5.31 5.87
CA ILE A 39 20.99 4.97 5.15
C ILE A 39 21.11 5.43 3.70
N GLN A 40 20.79 4.54 2.76
CA GLN A 40 20.61 4.84 1.35
C GLN A 40 19.13 4.77 0.99
N TYR A 41 18.65 5.77 0.27
CA TYR A 41 17.24 5.93 -0.08
C TYR A 41 17.05 5.66 -1.57
N PHE A 42 16.11 4.80 -1.88
CA PHE A 42 15.70 4.44 -3.22
C PHE A 42 14.20 4.69 -3.34
N PHE A 43 13.81 5.27 -4.48
CA PHE A 43 12.43 5.67 -4.74
C PHE A 43 11.94 5.05 -6.04
N TYR A 44 10.64 4.77 -6.10
CA TYR A 44 9.99 4.27 -7.30
C TYR A 44 8.64 4.95 -7.52
N ASP A 45 8.23 5.04 -8.77
CA ASP A 45 6.95 5.57 -9.19
C ASP A 45 5.87 4.48 -9.06
N LEU A 46 4.77 4.79 -8.36
CA LEU A 46 3.59 3.92 -8.17
C LEU A 46 2.87 3.59 -9.48
N HIS A 47 3.21 4.26 -10.58
CA HIS A 47 2.65 4.05 -11.91
C HIS A 47 3.63 3.31 -12.84
N SER A 48 4.85 3.04 -12.38
CA SER A 48 5.88 2.39 -13.19
C SER A 48 6.52 1.20 -12.49
N ARG A 49 6.07 0.01 -12.87
CA ARG A 49 6.70 -1.27 -12.50
C ARG A 49 8.18 -1.31 -12.87
N ASP A 50 8.57 -0.71 -13.99
CA ASP A 50 9.97 -0.63 -14.42
C ASP A 50 10.80 0.24 -13.47
N SER A 51 10.22 1.32 -12.94
CA SER A 51 10.90 2.16 -11.93
C SER A 51 11.15 1.38 -10.64
N PHE A 52 10.20 0.55 -10.20
CA PHE A 52 10.35 -0.33 -9.05
C PHE A 52 11.47 -1.33 -9.27
N ASN A 53 11.46 -2.04 -10.40
CA ASN A 53 12.49 -3.02 -10.74
C ASN A 53 13.88 -2.38 -10.79
N LYS A 54 14.01 -1.20 -11.40
CA LYS A 54 15.27 -0.47 -11.46
C LYS A 54 15.78 -0.08 -10.07
N ALA A 55 14.92 0.54 -9.25
CA ALA A 55 15.27 0.93 -7.89
C ALA A 55 15.62 -0.27 -7.00
N ALA A 56 14.93 -1.39 -7.18
CA ALA A 56 15.22 -2.65 -6.48
C ALA A 56 16.60 -3.22 -6.86
N GLU A 57 16.97 -3.21 -8.14
CA GLU A 57 18.31 -3.64 -8.57
C GLU A 57 19.41 -2.70 -8.05
N GLU A 58 19.21 -1.38 -8.14
CA GLU A 58 20.14 -0.40 -7.60
C GLU A 58 20.36 -0.59 -6.09
N LEU A 59 19.27 -0.82 -5.36
CA LEU A 59 19.31 -1.13 -3.93
C LEU A 59 20.14 -2.38 -3.63
N LEU A 60 19.91 -3.48 -4.34
CA LEU A 60 20.63 -4.74 -4.11
C LEU A 60 22.12 -4.63 -4.49
N ASN A 61 22.46 -3.85 -5.52
CA ASN A 61 23.84 -3.60 -5.94
C ASN A 61 24.65 -2.80 -4.91
N CYS A 62 23.99 -2.08 -4.00
CA CYS A 62 24.64 -1.40 -2.87
C CYS A 62 24.99 -2.32 -1.70
N ASN A 63 24.80 -3.64 -1.82
CA ASN A 63 25.09 -4.66 -0.79
C ASN A 63 24.58 -4.26 0.61
N PRO A 64 23.27 -3.99 0.77
CA PRO A 64 22.72 -3.54 2.05
C PRO A 64 22.77 -4.65 3.10
N GLN A 65 22.91 -4.24 4.36
CA GLN A 65 22.93 -5.13 5.53
C GLN A 65 21.58 -5.19 6.25
N ALA A 66 20.65 -4.30 5.90
CA ALA A 66 19.24 -4.37 6.27
C ALA A 66 18.42 -3.54 5.27
N ILE A 67 17.15 -3.91 5.09
CA ILE A 67 16.24 -3.27 4.13
C ILE A 67 14.94 -2.88 4.85
N LEU A 68 14.51 -1.64 4.65
CA LEU A 68 13.14 -1.18 4.89
C LEU A 68 12.43 -1.07 3.53
N LEU A 69 11.31 -1.77 3.37
CA LEU A 69 10.59 -1.87 2.11
C LEU A 69 9.12 -1.49 2.31
N ALA A 70 8.63 -0.53 1.54
CA ALA A 70 7.20 -0.42 1.26
C ALA A 70 6.93 -1.21 -0.04
N PRO A 71 6.27 -2.36 0.02
CA PRO A 71 6.02 -3.15 -1.17
C PRO A 71 4.88 -2.56 -2.00
N SER A 72 5.03 -2.63 -3.32
CA SER A 72 4.01 -2.37 -4.34
C SER A 72 4.31 -3.26 -5.54
N PHE A 73 3.34 -3.47 -6.43
CA PHE A 73 3.46 -4.43 -7.53
C PHE A 73 3.75 -5.85 -6.99
N ILE A 74 2.70 -6.62 -6.73
CA ILE A 74 2.79 -7.81 -5.85
C ILE A 74 3.79 -8.84 -6.40
N GLU A 75 3.80 -9.06 -7.71
CA GLU A 75 4.71 -10.00 -8.37
C GLU A 75 6.19 -9.58 -8.22
N GLU A 76 6.51 -8.32 -8.54
CA GLU A 76 7.88 -7.79 -8.48
C GLU A 76 8.40 -7.73 -7.05
N SER A 77 7.57 -7.24 -6.12
CA SER A 77 7.89 -7.20 -4.69
C SER A 77 8.15 -8.60 -4.15
N THR A 78 7.34 -9.59 -4.54
CA THR A 78 7.54 -10.99 -4.13
C THR A 78 8.87 -11.55 -4.66
N ALA A 79 9.19 -11.28 -5.93
CA ALA A 79 10.45 -11.70 -6.53
C ALA A 79 11.67 -11.05 -5.84
N MET A 80 11.58 -9.76 -5.52
CA MET A 80 12.62 -9.03 -4.78
C MET A 80 12.82 -9.63 -3.39
N VAL A 81 11.73 -9.84 -2.63
CA VAL A 81 11.81 -10.39 -1.27
C VAL A 81 12.42 -11.78 -1.26
N LYS A 82 12.12 -12.62 -2.25
CA LYS A 82 12.79 -13.91 -2.41
C LYS A 82 14.31 -13.76 -2.51
N ARG A 83 14.81 -12.82 -3.33
CA ARG A 83 16.26 -12.55 -3.47
C ARG A 83 16.87 -12.01 -2.17
N ILE A 84 16.17 -11.11 -1.48
CA ILE A 84 16.58 -10.58 -0.16
C ILE A 84 16.77 -11.73 0.84
N ASN A 85 15.84 -12.68 0.85
CA ASN A 85 15.89 -13.85 1.73
C ASN A 85 17.03 -14.80 1.38
N GLU A 86 17.27 -15.06 0.09
CA GLU A 86 18.41 -15.88 -0.37
C GLU A 86 19.76 -15.28 0.04
N LEU A 87 19.84 -13.95 0.11
CA LEU A 87 21.01 -13.20 0.59
C LEU A 87 21.08 -13.09 2.12
N ASN A 88 20.09 -13.60 2.86
CA ASN A 88 19.96 -13.47 4.32
C ASN A 88 20.00 -12.02 4.81
N ILE A 89 19.46 -11.09 4.04
CA ILE A 89 19.40 -9.68 4.41
C ILE A 89 18.13 -9.45 5.27
N PRO A 90 18.26 -8.91 6.49
CA PRO A 90 17.12 -8.56 7.33
C PRO A 90 16.19 -7.56 6.63
N LEU A 91 14.89 -7.84 6.65
CA LEU A 91 13.86 -7.07 5.96
C LEU A 91 12.78 -6.59 6.94
N VAL A 92 12.40 -5.32 6.86
CA VAL A 92 11.23 -4.76 7.54
C VAL A 92 10.28 -4.20 6.49
N PHE A 93 8.99 -4.51 6.62
CA PHE A 93 7.96 -3.90 5.79
C PHE A 93 7.40 -2.63 6.46
N ILE A 94 7.04 -1.63 5.67
CA ILE A 94 6.34 -0.43 6.14
C ILE A 94 5.12 -0.12 5.27
N ASN A 95 4.05 0.39 5.90
CA ASN A 95 2.75 0.75 5.31
C ASN A 95 1.94 -0.44 4.76
N SER A 96 2.54 -1.29 3.94
CA SER A 96 1.97 -2.55 3.45
C SER A 96 2.94 -3.70 3.71
N ASP A 97 2.40 -4.91 3.90
CA ASP A 97 3.17 -6.15 3.94
C ASP A 97 2.95 -6.96 2.66
N LEU A 98 3.72 -8.04 2.51
CA LEU A 98 3.44 -9.09 1.53
C LEU A 98 3.03 -10.35 2.28
N PRO A 99 1.77 -10.80 2.16
CA PRO A 99 1.32 -12.02 2.81
C PRO A 99 2.22 -13.21 2.50
N LYS A 100 2.54 -14.01 3.53
CA LYS A 100 3.35 -15.24 3.43
C LYS A 100 4.83 -15.01 3.05
N GLN A 101 5.30 -13.77 2.97
CA GLN A 101 6.72 -13.46 2.82
C GLN A 101 7.37 -13.23 4.18
N PRO A 102 8.58 -13.76 4.43
CA PRO A 102 9.27 -13.55 5.70
C PRO A 102 9.76 -12.10 5.80
N SER A 103 9.70 -11.57 7.01
CA SER A 103 10.28 -10.28 7.41
C SER A 103 10.59 -10.34 8.91
N LEU A 104 11.44 -9.44 9.39
CA LEU A 104 11.65 -9.26 10.83
C LEU A 104 10.40 -8.71 11.50
N THR A 105 9.77 -7.73 10.86
CA THR A 105 8.54 -7.11 11.34
C THR A 105 7.88 -6.30 10.23
N TYR A 106 6.64 -5.90 10.49
CA TYR A 106 5.84 -5.01 9.68
C TYR A 106 5.39 -3.81 10.51
N ILE A 107 5.58 -2.61 9.97
CA ILE A 107 5.19 -1.34 10.58
C ILE A 107 4.09 -0.73 9.72
N GLY A 108 2.84 -0.90 10.12
CA GLY A 108 1.71 -0.32 9.43
C GLY A 108 0.37 -0.75 10.01
N PRO A 109 -0.74 -0.28 9.41
CA PRO A 109 -2.07 -0.63 9.89
C PRO A 109 -2.38 -2.12 9.69
N GLU A 110 -3.18 -2.71 10.58
CA GLU A 110 -3.81 -3.99 10.25
C GLU A 110 -4.89 -3.71 9.18
N LEU A 111 -4.62 -4.13 7.95
CA LEU A 111 -5.37 -3.71 6.77
C LEU A 111 -6.83 -4.18 6.81
N TYR A 112 -7.08 -5.39 7.32
CA TYR A 112 -8.43 -5.95 7.41
C TYR A 112 -9.27 -5.22 8.47
N GLN A 113 -8.72 -4.96 9.65
CA GLN A 113 -9.36 -4.19 10.71
C GLN A 113 -9.55 -2.73 10.30
N SER A 114 -8.64 -2.16 9.51
CA SER A 114 -8.83 -0.83 8.92
C SER A 114 -10.08 -0.80 8.04
N GLY A 115 -10.29 -1.84 7.24
CA GLY A 115 -11.51 -2.05 6.46
C GLY A 115 -12.77 -2.17 7.33
N ARG A 116 -12.71 -2.95 8.41
CA ARG A 116 -13.82 -3.08 9.38
C ARG A 116 -14.16 -1.75 10.05
N LEU A 117 -13.15 -0.98 10.44
CA LEU A 117 -13.34 0.34 11.04
C LEU A 117 -14.02 1.30 10.06
N ALA A 118 -13.58 1.32 8.80
CA ALA A 118 -14.23 2.11 7.76
C ALA A 118 -15.70 1.72 7.60
N ALA A 119 -16.02 0.42 7.54
CA ALA A 119 -17.39 -0.07 7.48
C ALA A 119 -18.23 0.32 8.69
N GLN A 120 -17.66 0.25 9.90
CA GLN A 120 -18.32 0.69 11.11
C GLN A 120 -18.69 2.17 11.03
N LEU A 121 -17.74 3.04 10.66
CA LEU A 121 -17.98 4.48 10.52
C LEU A 121 -19.03 4.77 9.43
N THR A 122 -18.97 4.07 8.29
CA THR A 122 -19.98 4.19 7.23
C THR A 122 -21.36 3.78 7.74
N SER A 123 -21.48 2.69 8.49
CA SER A 123 -22.77 2.20 9.02
C SER A 123 -23.46 3.18 9.98
N LEU A 124 -22.71 4.10 10.59
CA LEU A 124 -23.28 5.15 11.45
C LEU A 124 -23.94 6.29 10.65
N SER A 125 -23.68 6.37 9.35
CA SER A 125 -24.03 7.53 8.51
C SER A 125 -24.99 7.21 7.37
N ILE A 126 -25.51 5.98 7.29
CA ILE A 126 -26.35 5.50 6.19
C ILE A 126 -27.67 4.91 6.70
N ALA A 127 -28.71 4.97 5.88
CA ALA A 127 -29.97 4.26 6.09
C ALA A 127 -29.89 2.81 5.59
N HIS A 128 -30.89 2.00 5.94
CA HIS A 128 -30.94 0.57 5.59
C HIS A 128 -30.95 0.29 4.08
N GLU A 129 -31.57 1.17 3.29
CA GLU A 129 -31.73 1.02 1.83
C GLU A 129 -30.60 1.71 1.04
N ASP A 130 -29.67 2.39 1.72
CA ASP A 130 -28.59 3.10 1.04
C ASP A 130 -27.61 2.09 0.40
N GLU A 131 -27.18 2.40 -0.81
CA GLU A 131 -26.19 1.61 -1.53
C GLU A 131 -24.77 2.15 -1.28
N ILE A 132 -23.83 1.23 -1.12
CA ILE A 132 -22.42 1.53 -0.88
C ILE A 132 -21.63 1.16 -2.13
N MET A 133 -20.74 2.06 -2.55
CA MET A 133 -19.75 1.81 -3.58
C MET A 133 -18.35 1.91 -2.98
N ILE A 134 -17.61 0.81 -3.02
CA ILE A 134 -16.18 0.77 -2.70
C ILE A 134 -15.42 1.10 -3.97
N ILE A 135 -14.54 2.09 -3.92
CA ILE A 135 -13.73 2.51 -5.07
C ILE A 135 -12.29 2.11 -4.78
N ASN A 136 -11.76 1.17 -5.58
CA ASN A 136 -10.35 0.79 -5.54
C ASN A 136 -9.63 1.45 -6.70
N ILE A 137 -8.54 2.16 -6.42
CA ILE A 137 -7.71 2.82 -7.43
C ILE A 137 -6.32 2.20 -7.33
N SER A 138 -5.93 1.42 -8.32
CA SER A 138 -4.59 0.84 -8.42
C SER A 138 -4.34 0.31 -9.82
N THR A 139 -3.13 0.51 -10.32
CA THR A 139 -2.64 -0.11 -11.57
C THR A 139 -2.49 -1.62 -11.45
N ASP A 140 -2.46 -2.14 -10.22
CA ASP A 140 -2.30 -3.55 -9.89
C ASP A 140 -3.27 -3.97 -8.76
N LEU A 141 -4.28 -4.78 -9.10
CA LEU A 141 -5.30 -5.28 -8.17
C LEU A 141 -5.34 -6.81 -8.21
N GLU A 142 -4.51 -7.45 -7.40
CA GLU A 142 -4.48 -8.90 -7.22
C GLU A 142 -5.09 -9.35 -5.87
N ASN A 143 -5.34 -10.67 -5.73
CA ASN A 143 -6.06 -11.28 -4.61
C ASN A 143 -5.44 -11.10 -3.21
N ASP A 144 -4.25 -10.53 -3.10
CA ASP A 144 -3.58 -10.25 -1.82
C ASP A 144 -3.17 -8.77 -1.68
N HIS A 145 -3.67 -7.90 -2.58
CA HIS A 145 -3.39 -6.47 -2.55
C HIS A 145 -3.99 -5.80 -1.31
N HIS A 146 -3.31 -4.76 -0.81
CA HIS A 146 -3.71 -4.08 0.43
C HIS A 146 -5.12 -3.47 0.37
N LEU A 147 -5.58 -3.04 -0.83
CA LEU A 147 -6.95 -2.58 -1.05
C LEU A 147 -7.98 -3.71 -0.93
N VAL A 148 -7.67 -4.89 -1.48
CA VAL A 148 -8.55 -6.07 -1.42
C VAL A 148 -8.72 -6.52 0.03
N ARG A 149 -7.67 -6.49 0.85
CA ARG A 149 -7.76 -6.81 2.29
C ARG A 149 -8.64 -5.83 3.05
N LYS A 150 -8.54 -4.53 2.75
CA LYS A 150 -9.42 -3.50 3.35
C LYS A 150 -10.88 -3.73 2.92
N GLU A 151 -11.12 -4.02 1.66
CA GLU A 151 -12.47 -4.34 1.17
C GLU A 151 -13.05 -5.60 1.83
N GLN A 152 -12.26 -6.67 1.99
CA GLN A 152 -12.68 -7.87 2.71
C GLN A 152 -13.09 -7.55 4.15
N GLY A 153 -12.30 -6.73 4.85
CA GLY A 153 -12.64 -6.22 6.18
C GLY A 153 -13.97 -5.48 6.18
N PHE A 154 -14.13 -4.54 5.24
CA PHE A 154 -15.35 -3.75 5.10
C PHE A 154 -16.59 -4.65 4.94
N ARG A 155 -16.54 -5.57 3.97
CA ARG A 155 -17.65 -6.49 3.68
C ARG A 155 -17.96 -7.43 4.84
N THR A 156 -16.92 -7.91 5.54
CA THR A 156 -17.11 -8.81 6.69
C THR A 156 -17.83 -8.10 7.83
N TYR A 157 -17.51 -6.83 8.12
CA TYR A 157 -18.22 -6.08 9.14
C TYR A 157 -19.73 -6.00 8.87
N PHE A 158 -20.13 -5.72 7.62
CA PHE A 158 -21.56 -5.68 7.23
C PHE A 158 -22.24 -7.04 7.41
N ASN A 159 -21.57 -8.12 7.00
CA ASN A 159 -22.07 -9.48 7.19
C ASN A 159 -22.23 -9.84 8.67
N ASP A 160 -21.20 -9.62 9.49
CA ASP A 160 -21.21 -9.92 10.93
C ASP A 160 -22.28 -9.12 11.67
N SER A 161 -22.50 -7.86 11.24
CA SER A 161 -23.50 -6.95 11.80
C SER A 161 -24.91 -7.18 11.24
N LYS A 162 -25.07 -8.11 10.29
CA LYS A 162 -26.33 -8.43 9.59
C LYS A 162 -26.96 -7.21 8.90
N LEU A 163 -26.12 -6.31 8.40
CA LEU A 163 -26.54 -5.17 7.59
C LEU A 163 -26.69 -5.62 6.14
N THR A 164 -27.81 -5.27 5.50
CA THR A 164 -28.16 -5.76 4.15
C THR A 164 -27.97 -4.72 3.06
N ASN A 165 -27.33 -3.58 3.37
CA ASN A 165 -27.00 -2.56 2.38
C ASN A 165 -26.29 -3.18 1.16
N PRO A 166 -26.70 -2.87 -0.08
CA PRO A 166 -26.00 -3.34 -1.26
C PRO A 166 -24.58 -2.75 -1.32
N ILE A 167 -23.57 -3.59 -1.44
CA ILE A 167 -22.16 -3.17 -1.55
C ILE A 167 -21.61 -3.55 -2.92
N THR A 168 -21.37 -2.55 -3.75
CA THR A 168 -20.74 -2.66 -5.07
C THR A 168 -19.28 -2.23 -5.03
N THR A 169 -18.47 -2.70 -5.99
CA THR A 169 -17.06 -2.32 -6.12
C THR A 169 -16.81 -1.75 -7.50
N LEU A 170 -16.15 -0.59 -7.56
CA LEU A 170 -15.60 0.01 -8.76
C LEU A 170 -14.06 -0.10 -8.68
N ASN A 171 -13.48 -0.87 -9.60
CA ASN A 171 -12.03 -0.97 -9.74
C ASN A 171 -11.57 -0.05 -10.87
N ILE A 172 -10.69 0.90 -10.55
CA ILE A 172 -10.11 1.86 -11.47
C ILE A 172 -8.61 1.53 -11.60
N TYR A 173 -8.20 1.18 -12.81
CA TYR A 173 -6.82 0.76 -13.11
C TYR A 173 -5.90 1.90 -13.54
N GLU A 174 -6.46 3.11 -13.60
CA GLU A 174 -5.69 4.33 -13.87
C GLU A 174 -5.80 5.31 -12.71
N THR A 175 -4.66 5.82 -12.31
CA THR A 175 -4.47 6.60 -11.08
C THR A 175 -4.47 8.10 -11.32
N HIS A 176 -4.38 8.54 -12.59
CA HIS A 176 -4.48 9.94 -12.94
C HIS A 176 -5.84 10.51 -12.55
N ILE A 177 -5.83 11.67 -11.90
CA ILE A 177 -7.03 12.28 -11.29
C ILE A 177 -8.19 12.43 -12.28
N ALA A 178 -7.90 12.79 -13.53
CA ALA A 178 -8.92 12.93 -14.57
C ALA A 178 -9.55 11.59 -14.96
N SER A 179 -8.75 10.52 -15.06
CA SER A 179 -9.25 9.17 -15.34
C SER A 179 -10.11 8.65 -14.19
N VAL A 180 -9.66 8.88 -12.94
CA VAL A 180 -10.44 8.55 -11.74
C VAL A 180 -11.76 9.31 -11.70
N GLU A 181 -11.74 10.62 -11.92
CA GLU A 181 -12.94 11.46 -11.93
C GLU A 181 -13.95 11.00 -12.98
N ASN A 182 -13.50 10.75 -14.21
CA ASN A 182 -14.37 10.24 -15.28
C ASN A 182 -15.01 8.90 -14.92
N ALA A 183 -14.23 7.94 -14.41
CA ALA A 183 -14.73 6.63 -14.03
C ALA A 183 -15.78 6.72 -12.89
N VAL A 184 -15.54 7.60 -11.91
CA VAL A 184 -16.49 7.83 -10.81
C VAL A 184 -17.76 8.50 -11.32
N LEU A 185 -17.66 9.52 -12.17
CA LEU A 185 -18.81 10.21 -12.76
C LEU A 185 -19.67 9.28 -13.62
N GLU A 186 -19.04 8.43 -14.43
CA GLU A 186 -19.73 7.40 -15.22
C GLU A 186 -20.46 6.40 -14.32
N ALA A 187 -19.81 5.90 -13.27
CA ALA A 187 -20.41 4.97 -12.32
C ALA A 187 -21.61 5.59 -11.56
N LEU A 188 -21.53 6.86 -11.19
CA LEU A 188 -22.62 7.60 -10.57
C LEU A 188 -23.77 7.87 -11.55
N ALA A 189 -23.48 8.17 -12.82
CA ALA A 189 -24.49 8.42 -13.84
C ALA A 189 -25.22 7.15 -14.28
N ALA A 190 -24.56 5.99 -14.24
CA ALA A 190 -25.14 4.69 -14.55
C ALA A 190 -26.17 4.23 -13.51
N LYS A 191 -26.18 4.80 -12.30
CA LYS A 191 -27.22 4.55 -11.31
C LYS A 191 -28.39 5.53 -11.52
N PRO A 192 -29.65 5.06 -11.58
CA PRO A 192 -30.78 5.96 -11.66
C PRO A 192 -30.77 6.87 -10.43
N LYS A 193 -30.89 8.19 -10.66
CA LYS A 193 -31.11 9.15 -9.56
C LYS A 193 -32.38 8.73 -8.83
N CYS A 194 -32.26 8.43 -7.55
CA CYS A 194 -33.41 8.29 -6.64
C CYS A 194 -34.28 9.55 -6.67
#